data_AF-A0A9C9G1R2-F1
#
_entry.id   AF-A0A9C9G1R2-F1
#
_cell.length_a   1.000
_cell.length_b   1.000
_cell.length_c   1.000
_cell.angle_alpha   90.00
_cell.angle_beta   90.00
_cell.angle_gamma   90.00
#
_symmetry.space_group_name_H-M   'P 1'
#
loop_
_entity.id
_entity.type
_entity.pdbx_description
1 polymer ?
#
loop_
_entity_poly.entity_id
_entity_poly.type
_entity_poly.pdbx_seq_one_letter_code
_entity_poly.pdbx_strand_id
1 'polypeptide(L)'
;TDTTVASAVGNSMFADLVSVAGHIYKHGVPGGSVDTPPTISMHADEFNELIGDEFIPLLNKAGGAGFQVTAYTQTWSDVEARMGNRAKAGQVAGNFNTLIMLRVKELATAEMLTEQLPRVEVFTLMSVSGVDDSSEPGSGIDFKSRNEDRISVSEVPMLTPAELITLPKGQAFALLEGGQLWKIRMPLPAADAGMPETLTEIANEMERTYITNDHWYRVQEPWWAAVADVAEPAINAEVSDG
;
A
#
# COMPACT_ATOMS: atom_id res chain seq x y z
N THR A 1 -17.19 -6.90 -23.34
CA THR A 1 -16.86 -7.96 -22.37
C THR A 1 -17.94 -7.97 -21.32
N ASP A 2 -18.51 -9.14 -21.05
CA ASP A 2 -19.67 -9.28 -20.17
C ASP A 2 -19.23 -9.14 -18.70
N THR A 3 -19.58 -8.03 -18.07
CA THR A 3 -19.23 -7.72 -16.67
C THR A 3 -19.77 -8.76 -15.69
N THR A 4 -20.84 -9.46 -16.05
CA THR A 4 -21.41 -10.54 -15.22
C THR A 4 -20.50 -11.78 -15.27
N VAL A 5 -19.94 -12.11 -16.42
CA VAL A 5 -19.00 -13.23 -16.56
C VAL A 5 -17.69 -12.94 -15.82
N ALA A 6 -17.15 -11.73 -15.96
CA ALA A 6 -15.92 -11.34 -15.25
C ALA A 6 -16.09 -11.39 -13.72
N SER A 7 -17.23 -10.90 -13.21
CA SER A 7 -17.55 -10.96 -11.78
C SER A 7 -17.70 -12.40 -11.26
N ALA A 8 -18.40 -13.26 -12.02
CA ALA A 8 -18.56 -14.67 -11.65
C ALA A 8 -17.23 -15.43 -11.58
N VAL A 9 -16.32 -15.15 -12.52
CA VAL A 9 -14.97 -15.73 -12.53
C VAL A 9 -14.17 -15.24 -11.32
N GLY A 10 -14.20 -13.93 -11.02
CA GLY A 10 -13.53 -13.36 -9.85
C GLY A 10 -14.01 -13.95 -8.54
N ASN A 11 -15.34 -14.04 -8.33
CA ASN A 11 -15.90 -14.63 -7.12
C ASN A 11 -15.55 -16.11 -6.96
N SER A 12 -15.52 -16.87 -8.06
CA SER A 12 -15.12 -18.28 -8.03
C SER A 12 -13.65 -18.43 -7.62
N MET A 13 -12.77 -17.56 -8.13
CA MET A 13 -11.36 -17.53 -7.74
C MET A 13 -11.20 -17.20 -6.24
N PHE A 14 -11.92 -16.21 -5.71
CA PHE A 14 -11.85 -15.87 -4.29
C PHE A 14 -12.38 -16.99 -3.39
N ALA A 15 -13.45 -17.66 -3.79
CA ALA A 15 -13.98 -18.80 -3.03
C ALA A 15 -12.96 -19.95 -2.93
N ASP A 16 -12.24 -20.23 -4.02
CA ASP A 16 -11.16 -21.22 -4.02
C ASP A 16 -10.01 -20.79 -3.10
N LEU A 17 -9.58 -19.52 -3.17
CA LEU A 17 -8.53 -18.98 -2.29
C LEU A 17 -8.91 -19.03 -0.81
N VAL A 18 -10.16 -18.75 -0.46
CA VAL A 18 -10.67 -18.90 0.92
C VAL A 18 -10.63 -20.36 1.36
N SER A 19 -10.97 -21.30 0.48
CA SER A 19 -10.88 -22.74 0.75
C SER A 19 -9.44 -23.19 0.98
N VAL A 20 -8.51 -22.78 0.12
CA VAL A 20 -7.08 -23.06 0.24
C VAL A 20 -6.50 -22.45 1.52
N ALA A 21 -6.84 -21.20 1.84
CA ALA A 21 -6.45 -20.57 3.09
C ALA A 21 -6.96 -21.35 4.31
N GLY A 22 -8.22 -21.80 4.27
CA GLY A 22 -8.80 -22.63 5.31
C GLY A 22 -8.11 -23.99 5.47
N HIS A 23 -7.66 -24.60 4.36
CA HIS A 23 -6.88 -25.83 4.38
C HIS A 23 -5.50 -25.61 4.98
N ILE A 24 -4.75 -24.60 4.52
CA ILE A 24 -3.41 -24.26 5.03
C ILE A 24 -3.47 -23.95 6.53
N TYR A 25 -4.47 -23.18 6.96
CA TYR A 25 -4.65 -22.84 8.37
C TYR A 25 -4.87 -24.09 9.26
N LYS A 26 -5.62 -25.08 8.78
CA LYS A 26 -5.96 -26.29 9.56
C LYS A 26 -4.91 -27.39 9.50
N HIS A 27 -4.30 -27.57 8.34
CA HIS A 27 -3.47 -28.75 8.04
C HIS A 27 -2.01 -28.41 7.79
N GLY A 28 -1.66 -27.12 7.70
CA GLY A 28 -0.35 -26.68 7.25
C GLY A 28 -0.12 -26.97 5.76
N VAL A 29 1.11 -26.78 5.31
CA VAL A 29 1.55 -27.13 3.96
C VAL A 29 2.32 -28.45 4.01
N PRO A 30 2.08 -29.41 3.11
CA PRO A 30 2.81 -30.67 3.08
C PRO A 30 4.33 -30.44 2.97
N GLY A 31 5.09 -30.88 3.98
CA GLY A 31 6.55 -30.70 4.04
C GLY A 31 7.03 -29.44 4.76
N GLY A 32 6.12 -28.57 5.24
CA GLY A 32 6.42 -27.46 6.14
C GLY A 32 5.96 -27.74 7.57
N SER A 33 6.50 -27.02 8.56
CA SER A 33 5.94 -27.00 9.91
C SER A 33 4.61 -26.25 9.92
N VAL A 34 3.61 -26.82 10.60
CA VAL A 34 2.29 -26.18 10.81
C VAL A 34 2.43 -24.80 11.48
N ASP A 35 3.48 -24.62 12.27
CA ASP A 35 3.76 -23.38 13.02
C ASP A 35 4.30 -22.21 12.15
N THR A 36 4.71 -22.48 10.90
CA THR A 36 5.24 -21.45 9.99
C THR A 36 4.55 -21.54 8.64
N PRO A 37 3.36 -20.92 8.49
CA PRO A 37 2.68 -20.86 7.21
C PRO A 37 3.52 -20.07 6.17
N PRO A 38 3.40 -20.40 4.87
CA PRO A 38 4.08 -19.66 3.81
C PRO A 38 3.52 -18.24 3.71
N THR A 39 4.34 -17.27 3.28
CA THR A 39 3.86 -15.94 2.94
C THR A 39 3.24 -15.94 1.55
N ILE A 40 1.94 -15.66 1.46
CA ILE A 40 1.20 -15.58 0.21
C ILE A 40 0.77 -14.13 -0.01
N SER A 41 1.49 -13.41 -0.86
CA SER A 41 1.17 -12.02 -1.19
C SER A 41 0.09 -11.95 -2.26
N MET A 42 -1.05 -11.35 -1.92
CA MET A 42 -2.16 -11.08 -2.82
C MET A 42 -2.23 -9.59 -3.11
N HIS A 43 -2.16 -9.24 -4.39
CA HIS A 43 -2.27 -7.88 -4.87
C HIS A 43 -3.60 -7.73 -5.61
N ALA A 44 -4.52 -6.97 -5.02
CA ALA A 44 -5.86 -6.75 -5.54
C ALA A 44 -5.93 -5.34 -6.14
N ASP A 45 -5.71 -5.24 -7.46
CA ASP A 45 -5.93 -4.00 -8.19
C ASP A 45 -7.43 -3.75 -8.40
N GLU A 46 -7.83 -2.49 -8.54
CA GLU A 46 -9.23 -2.07 -8.66
C GLU A 46 -10.13 -2.70 -7.58
N PHE A 47 -9.74 -2.52 -6.32
CA PHE A 47 -10.40 -3.15 -5.17
C PHE A 47 -11.91 -2.90 -5.10
N ASN A 48 -12.39 -1.76 -5.58
CA ASN A 48 -13.82 -1.44 -5.66
C ASN A 48 -14.62 -2.39 -6.55
N GLU A 49 -14.00 -3.03 -7.55
CA GLU A 49 -14.68 -4.03 -8.40
C GLU A 49 -14.62 -5.42 -7.78
N LEU A 50 -13.56 -5.72 -7.02
CA LEU A 50 -13.31 -7.02 -6.39
C LEU A 50 -14.04 -7.21 -5.06
N ILE A 51 -14.41 -6.12 -4.39
CA ILE A 51 -15.03 -6.21 -3.07
C ILE A 51 -16.46 -6.80 -3.14
N GLY A 52 -16.67 -7.86 -2.36
CA GLY A 52 -17.90 -8.65 -2.32
C GLY A 52 -18.02 -9.45 -1.03
N ASP A 53 -19.11 -10.22 -0.89
CA ASP A 53 -19.39 -11.00 0.32
C ASP A 53 -18.39 -12.15 0.53
N GLU A 54 -17.72 -12.60 -0.52
CA GLU A 54 -16.69 -13.63 -0.49
C GLU A 54 -15.31 -13.08 -0.09
N PHE A 55 -15.02 -11.80 -0.39
CA PHE A 55 -13.71 -11.19 -0.13
C PHE A 55 -13.51 -10.83 1.35
N ILE A 56 -14.57 -10.44 2.06
CA ILE A 56 -14.49 -10.06 3.48
C ILE A 56 -14.04 -11.24 4.37
N PRO A 57 -14.60 -12.47 4.22
CA PRO A 57 -14.08 -13.64 4.90
C PRO A 57 -12.60 -13.92 4.64
N LEU A 58 -12.11 -13.68 3.41
CA LEU A 58 -10.70 -13.85 3.07
C LEU A 58 -9.83 -12.91 3.91
N LEU A 59 -10.13 -11.60 3.92
CA LEU A 59 -9.40 -10.62 4.73
C LEU A 59 -9.38 -11.00 6.22
N ASN A 60 -10.51 -11.47 6.74
CA ASN A 60 -10.65 -11.78 8.17
C ASN A 60 -9.96 -13.08 8.60
N LYS A 61 -9.82 -14.07 7.72
CA LYS A 61 -9.43 -15.44 8.11
C LYS A 61 -8.12 -15.90 7.49
N ALA A 62 -7.73 -15.36 6.34
CA ALA A 62 -6.57 -15.84 5.60
C ALA A 62 -5.23 -15.41 6.21
N GLY A 63 -5.22 -14.39 7.08
CA GLY A 63 -3.99 -13.95 7.77
C GLY A 63 -3.32 -15.07 8.57
N GLY A 64 -4.10 -15.94 9.22
CA GLY A 64 -3.56 -17.11 9.93
C GLY A 64 -2.98 -18.19 9.01
N ALA A 65 -3.32 -18.15 7.72
CA ALA A 65 -2.76 -19.03 6.69
C ALA A 65 -1.57 -18.41 5.96
N GLY A 66 -1.08 -17.24 6.41
CA GLY A 66 0.06 -16.53 5.83
C GLY A 66 -0.28 -15.64 4.62
N PHE A 67 -1.57 -15.41 4.34
CA PHE A 67 -1.98 -14.46 3.30
C PHE A 67 -1.73 -13.01 3.74
N GLN A 68 -1.11 -12.24 2.84
CA GLN A 68 -0.92 -10.80 2.97
C GLN A 68 -1.62 -10.12 1.81
N VAL A 69 -2.71 -9.40 2.09
CA VAL A 69 -3.52 -8.75 1.05
C VAL A 69 -3.16 -7.27 0.96
N THR A 70 -2.76 -6.84 -0.23
CA THR A 70 -2.56 -5.42 -0.59
C THR A 70 -3.62 -5.05 -1.61
N ALA A 71 -4.53 -4.16 -1.22
CA ALA A 71 -5.61 -3.68 -2.08
C ALA A 71 -5.31 -2.27 -2.59
N TYR A 72 -5.56 -2.04 -3.88
CA TYR A 72 -5.36 -0.76 -4.54
C TYR A 72 -6.71 -0.19 -4.97
N THR A 73 -6.99 1.05 -4.60
CA THR A 73 -8.19 1.78 -5.04
C THR A 73 -7.85 3.25 -5.30
N GLN A 74 -8.60 3.87 -6.22
CA GLN A 74 -8.47 5.29 -6.52
C GLN A 74 -9.20 6.16 -5.50
N THR A 75 -10.40 5.72 -5.08
CA THR A 75 -11.21 6.42 -4.10
C THR A 75 -11.80 5.42 -3.12
N TRP A 76 -11.97 5.85 -1.87
CA TRP A 76 -12.67 5.06 -0.88
C TRP A 76 -14.19 5.13 -1.06
N SER A 77 -14.71 6.25 -1.56
CA SER A 77 -16.14 6.40 -1.82
C SER A 77 -16.68 5.38 -2.81
N ASP A 78 -15.91 4.98 -3.82
CA ASP A 78 -16.31 3.91 -4.75
C ASP A 78 -16.44 2.56 -4.03
N VAL A 79 -15.55 2.29 -3.06
CA VAL A 79 -15.62 1.10 -2.20
C VAL A 79 -16.87 1.18 -1.30
N GLU A 80 -17.12 2.31 -0.66
CA GLU A 80 -18.32 2.51 0.17
C GLU A 80 -19.61 2.30 -0.63
N ALA A 81 -19.67 2.86 -1.84
CA ALA A 81 -20.81 2.74 -2.73
C ALA A 81 -21.03 1.27 -3.15
N ARG A 82 -19.96 0.54 -3.48
CA ARG A 82 -20.04 -0.88 -3.84
C ARG A 82 -20.55 -1.74 -2.67
N MET A 83 -20.10 -1.44 -1.46
CA MET A 83 -20.56 -2.15 -0.27
C MET A 83 -21.99 -1.82 0.15
N GLY A 84 -22.54 -0.70 -0.32
CA GLY A 84 -23.88 -0.21 0.00
C GLY A 84 -24.07 0.22 1.47
N ASN A 85 -23.01 0.19 2.29
CA ASN A 85 -23.05 0.53 3.70
C ASN A 85 -21.71 1.06 4.20
N ARG A 86 -21.69 2.32 4.63
CA ARG A 86 -20.52 3.01 5.20
C ARG A 86 -19.91 2.29 6.40
N ALA A 87 -20.74 1.71 7.28
CA ALA A 87 -20.25 0.97 8.44
C ALA A 87 -19.55 -0.34 8.03
N LYS A 88 -20.08 -1.04 7.02
CA LYS A 88 -19.47 -2.28 6.49
C LYS A 88 -18.14 -1.96 5.77
N ALA A 89 -18.10 -0.85 5.05
CA ALA A 89 -16.85 -0.34 4.46
C ALA A 89 -15.82 0.02 5.53
N GLY A 90 -16.19 0.79 6.54
CA GLY A 90 -15.31 1.11 7.66
C GLY A 90 -14.74 -0.14 8.36
N GLN A 91 -15.53 -1.21 8.50
CA GLN A 91 -15.02 -2.50 9.00
C GLN A 91 -13.96 -3.11 8.07
N VAL A 92 -14.19 -3.08 6.75
CA VAL A 92 -13.21 -3.59 5.78
C VAL A 92 -11.92 -2.76 5.81
N ALA A 93 -12.01 -1.43 5.86
CA ALA A 93 -10.84 -0.56 6.04
C ALA A 93 -10.08 -0.91 7.32
N GLY A 94 -10.79 -1.12 8.43
CA GLY A 94 -10.20 -1.45 9.72
C GLY A 94 -9.46 -2.80 9.75
N ASN A 95 -9.76 -3.72 8.83
CA ASN A 95 -9.01 -4.97 8.70
C ASN A 95 -7.63 -4.78 8.06
N PHE A 96 -7.40 -3.68 7.35
CA PHE A 96 -6.09 -3.36 6.81
C PHE A 96 -5.25 -2.66 7.87
N ASN A 97 -4.24 -3.36 8.38
CA ASN A 97 -3.30 -2.83 9.36
C ASN A 97 -2.37 -1.73 8.81
N THR A 98 -2.34 -1.56 7.50
CA THR A 98 -1.43 -0.63 6.81
C THR A 98 -2.21 0.15 5.77
N LEU A 99 -2.10 1.48 5.84
CA LEU A 99 -2.69 2.40 4.88
C LEU A 99 -1.57 3.21 4.24
N ILE A 100 -1.39 3.07 2.92
CA ILE A 100 -0.44 3.87 2.15
C ILE A 100 -1.24 4.79 1.25
N MET A 101 -1.15 6.09 1.47
CA MET A 101 -1.85 7.10 0.70
C MET A 101 -0.91 7.91 -0.19
N LEU A 102 -1.04 7.68 -1.49
CA LEU A 102 -0.45 8.54 -2.52
C LEU A 102 -1.31 9.79 -2.71
N ARG A 103 -0.98 10.62 -3.71
CA ARG A 103 -1.82 11.77 -4.08
C ARG A 103 -3.23 11.29 -4.43
N VAL A 104 -4.21 11.81 -3.71
CA VAL A 104 -5.65 11.61 -3.96
C VAL A 104 -6.31 12.92 -4.37
N LYS A 105 -7.43 12.85 -5.10
CA LYS A 105 -8.21 14.04 -5.48
C LYS A 105 -9.38 14.30 -4.53
N GLU A 106 -9.93 13.23 -3.98
CA GLU A 106 -11.13 13.29 -3.16
C GLU A 106 -10.78 13.64 -1.71
N LEU A 107 -11.53 14.60 -1.15
CA LEU A 107 -11.38 15.02 0.24
C LEU A 107 -11.66 13.89 1.23
N ALA A 108 -12.77 13.16 1.05
CA ALA A 108 -13.16 12.08 1.96
C ALA A 108 -12.11 10.96 2.03
N THR A 109 -11.50 10.59 0.91
CA THR A 109 -10.39 9.63 0.89
C THR A 109 -9.17 10.17 1.65
N ALA A 110 -8.82 11.45 1.47
CA ALA A 110 -7.71 12.06 2.21
C ALA A 110 -7.97 12.12 3.72
N GLU A 111 -9.21 12.41 4.11
CA GLU A 111 -9.66 12.47 5.51
C GLU A 111 -9.49 11.12 6.23
N MET A 112 -9.65 10.00 5.53
CA MET A 112 -9.42 8.67 6.11
C MET A 112 -8.05 8.53 6.77
N LEU A 113 -7.00 9.14 6.21
CA LEU A 113 -5.67 9.12 6.81
C LEU A 113 -5.52 10.20 7.87
N THR A 114 -5.94 11.44 7.59
CA THR A 114 -5.70 12.57 8.50
C THR A 114 -6.49 12.51 9.79
N GLU A 115 -7.70 11.94 9.77
CA GLU A 115 -8.55 11.80 10.97
C GLU A 115 -8.00 10.79 11.98
N GLN A 116 -7.13 9.88 11.54
CA GLN A 116 -6.47 8.90 12.43
C GLN A 116 -5.26 9.49 13.18
N LEU A 117 -4.80 10.68 12.77
CA LEU A 117 -3.61 11.30 13.34
C LEU A 117 -3.95 12.15 14.56
N PRO A 118 -3.11 12.14 15.61
CA PRO A 118 -3.28 13.06 16.71
C PRO A 118 -3.03 14.50 16.26
N ARG A 119 -3.64 15.45 16.97
CA ARG A 119 -3.28 16.86 16.84
C ARG A 119 -1.93 17.11 17.52
N VAL A 120 -1.23 18.15 17.07
CA VAL A 120 0.09 18.53 17.58
C VAL A 120 0.09 19.98 18.05
N GLU A 121 0.83 20.24 19.12
CA GLU A 121 1.04 21.59 19.62
C GLU A 121 2.19 22.25 18.85
N VAL A 122 1.94 23.45 18.32
CA VAL A 122 2.94 24.27 17.65
C VAL A 122 3.22 25.50 18.50
N PHE A 123 4.51 25.69 18.81
CA PHE A 123 5.01 26.84 19.56
C PHE A 123 5.36 27.95 18.57
N THR A 124 4.64 29.07 18.65
CA THR A 124 4.92 30.26 17.85
C THR A 124 5.58 31.31 18.73
N LEU A 125 6.81 31.68 18.38
CA LEU A 125 7.53 32.81 18.98
C LEU A 125 7.10 34.08 18.28
N MET A 126 6.41 34.96 19.00
CA MET A 126 6.11 36.31 18.56
C MET A 126 7.06 37.27 19.28
N SER A 127 7.96 37.91 18.54
CA SER A 127 8.77 38.99 19.09
C SER A 127 7.97 40.29 18.99
N VAL A 128 7.70 40.89 20.14
CA VAL A 128 6.95 42.15 20.26
C VAL A 128 7.94 43.23 20.68
N SER A 129 8.23 44.15 19.76
CA SER A 129 8.99 45.38 20.05
C SER A 129 8.01 46.53 20.24
N GLY A 130 8.03 47.15 21.42
CA GLY A 130 7.27 48.35 21.75
C GLY A 130 8.18 49.50 22.13
N VAL A 131 7.76 50.72 21.80
CA VAL A 131 8.39 51.96 22.26
C VAL A 131 7.33 52.71 23.07
N ASP A 132 7.60 52.91 24.36
CA ASP A 132 6.79 53.75 25.25
C ASP A 132 7.49 55.11 25.45
N ASP A 133 6.71 56.18 25.39
CA ASP A 133 7.19 57.55 25.64
C ASP A 133 7.15 57.85 27.15
N SER A 134 8.24 58.38 27.73
CA SER A 134 8.33 58.63 29.17
C SER A 134 7.51 59.88 29.54
N SER A 135 6.42 59.72 30.28
CA SER A 135 5.50 60.83 30.61
C SER A 135 5.95 61.67 31.82
N GLU A 136 7.18 61.51 32.30
CA GLU A 136 7.65 62.03 33.60
C GLU A 136 8.43 63.34 33.40
N PRO A 137 7.85 64.52 33.73
CA PRO A 137 8.49 65.80 33.46
C PRO A 137 9.73 65.96 34.36
N GLY A 138 10.92 65.86 33.77
CA GLY A 138 12.20 66.01 34.46
C GLY A 138 13.09 64.75 34.51
N SER A 139 12.59 63.59 34.06
CA SER A 139 13.45 62.43 33.83
C SER A 139 14.19 62.63 32.50
N GLY A 140 15.53 62.64 32.48
CA GLY A 140 16.33 62.80 31.25
C GLY A 140 16.32 61.57 30.32
N ILE A 141 15.20 60.83 30.31
CA ILE A 141 14.98 59.62 29.54
C ILE A 141 13.74 59.89 28.67
N ASP A 142 13.95 60.18 27.40
CA ASP A 142 12.85 60.51 26.46
C ASP A 142 12.08 59.25 26.03
N PHE A 143 12.75 58.12 25.80
CA PHE A 143 12.13 56.89 25.28
C PHE A 143 12.48 55.65 26.12
N LYS A 144 11.49 54.80 26.39
CA LYS A 144 11.69 53.45 26.95
C LYS A 144 11.29 52.41 25.89
N SER A 145 12.27 51.69 25.36
CA SER A 145 12.01 50.55 24.48
C SER A 145 11.85 49.28 25.30
N ARG A 146 10.82 48.47 25.00
CA ARG A 146 10.63 47.12 25.52
C ARG A 146 10.63 46.14 24.35
N ASN A 147 11.47 45.10 24.45
CA ASN A 147 11.38 43.92 23.61
C ASN A 147 10.90 42.77 24.48
N GLU A 148 9.79 42.13 24.09
CA GLU A 148 9.20 40.98 24.75
C GLU A 148 9.06 39.85 23.74
N ASP A 149 9.56 38.66 24.08
CA ASP A 149 9.29 37.46 23.29
C ASP A 149 8.13 36.71 23.94
N ARG A 150 7.01 36.68 23.22
CA ARG A 150 5.80 35.96 23.65
C ARG A 150 5.75 34.61 22.96
N ILE A 151 5.77 33.54 23.75
CA ILE A 151 5.51 32.18 23.27
C ILE A 151 3.99 31.96 23.29
N SER A 152 3.41 31.67 22.13
CA SER A 152 2.04 31.21 21.99
C SER A 152 2.01 29.74 21.60
N VAL A 153 1.14 28.96 22.23
CA VAL A 153 0.92 27.54 21.90
C VAL A 153 -0.41 27.43 21.17
N SER A 154 -0.44 26.75 20.03
CA SER A 154 -1.68 26.43 19.30
C SER A 154 -1.72 24.96 18.89
N GLU A 155 -2.89 24.35 19.00
CA GLU A 155 -3.11 22.94 18.65
C GLU A 155 -3.63 22.83 17.21
N VAL A 156 -2.83 22.25 16.32
CA VAL A 156 -3.13 22.09 14.89
C VAL A 156 -3.15 20.61 14.50
N PRO A 157 -3.90 20.22 13.45
CA PRO A 157 -3.81 18.86 12.91
C PRO A 157 -2.38 18.56 12.47
N MET A 158 -1.90 17.33 12.72
CA MET A 158 -0.56 16.90 12.28
C MET A 158 -0.41 16.94 10.77
N LEU A 159 -1.46 16.54 10.06
CA LEU A 159 -1.54 16.56 8.61
C LEU A 159 -2.93 17.05 8.21
N THR A 160 -3.01 17.82 7.15
CA THR A 160 -4.26 18.31 6.57
C THR A 160 -4.56 17.58 5.25
N PRO A 161 -5.84 17.38 4.89
CA PRO A 161 -6.19 16.76 3.61
C PRO A 161 -5.58 17.47 2.39
N ALA A 162 -5.39 18.79 2.48
CA ALA A 162 -4.76 19.60 1.44
C ALA A 162 -3.33 19.12 1.09
N GLU A 163 -2.58 18.63 2.07
CA GLU A 163 -1.23 18.10 1.85
C GLU A 163 -1.27 16.81 1.04
N LEU A 164 -2.25 15.92 1.29
CA LEU A 164 -2.46 14.70 0.49
C LEU A 164 -2.87 15.02 -0.95
N ILE A 165 -3.71 16.04 -1.14
CA ILE A 165 -4.18 16.45 -2.48
C ILE A 165 -3.05 17.06 -3.31
N THR A 166 -2.10 17.73 -2.67
CA THR A 166 -0.97 18.40 -3.34
C THR A 166 0.31 17.57 -3.41
N LEU A 167 0.33 16.36 -2.82
CA LEU A 167 1.46 15.43 -2.76
C LEU A 167 2.20 15.27 -4.09
N PRO A 168 3.51 15.51 -4.22
CA PRO A 168 4.24 15.23 -5.47
C PRO A 168 4.13 13.77 -5.92
N LYS A 169 4.24 13.51 -7.23
CA LYS A 169 4.27 12.14 -7.77
C LYS A 169 5.45 11.36 -7.17
N GLY A 170 5.23 10.09 -6.86
CA GLY A 170 6.22 9.24 -6.19
C GLY A 170 6.40 9.56 -4.71
N GLN A 171 5.47 10.27 -4.08
CA GLN A 171 5.43 10.44 -2.63
C GLN A 171 4.13 9.93 -2.04
N ALA A 172 4.20 9.46 -0.80
CA ALA A 172 3.06 8.98 -0.04
C ALA A 172 3.19 9.35 1.44
N PHE A 173 2.06 9.33 2.14
CA PHE A 173 2.02 9.17 3.59
C PHE A 173 1.55 7.75 3.89
N ALA A 174 2.14 7.10 4.88
CA ALA A 174 1.75 5.75 5.27
C ALA A 174 1.50 5.68 6.76
N LEU A 175 0.43 5.00 7.15
CA LEU A 175 0.22 4.50 8.50
C LEU A 175 0.68 3.04 8.51
N LEU A 176 1.83 2.81 9.12
CA LEU A 176 2.43 1.48 9.26
C LEU A 176 2.27 0.99 10.71
N GLU A 177 2.40 -0.32 10.93
CA GLU A 177 2.49 -0.92 12.27
C GLU A 177 1.36 -0.52 13.24
N GLY A 178 0.13 -0.34 12.72
CA GLY A 178 -1.02 0.02 13.56
C GLY A 178 -1.13 1.51 13.89
N GLY A 179 -0.57 2.40 13.07
CA GLY A 179 -0.88 3.83 13.10
C GLY A 179 0.32 4.78 13.10
N GLN A 180 1.55 4.25 13.00
CA GLN A 180 2.73 5.10 12.93
C GLN A 180 2.80 5.81 11.58
N LEU A 181 2.83 7.14 11.61
CA LEU A 181 2.90 7.96 10.40
C LEU A 181 4.32 8.00 9.82
N TRP A 182 4.43 7.70 8.54
CA TRP A 182 5.65 7.79 7.75
C TRP A 182 5.44 8.63 6.50
N LYS A 183 6.44 9.46 6.18
CA LYS A 183 6.53 10.13 4.89
C LYS A 183 7.42 9.29 3.97
N ILE A 184 6.87 8.81 2.86
CA ILE A 184 7.57 7.90 1.94
C ILE A 184 7.85 8.61 0.61
N ARG A 185 9.02 8.37 0.05
CA ARG A 185 9.37 8.68 -1.34
C ARG A 185 9.65 7.38 -2.08
N MET A 186 8.80 7.07 -3.05
CA MET A 186 8.94 5.88 -3.89
C MET A 186 9.83 6.22 -5.10
N PRO A 187 10.78 5.34 -5.47
CA PRO A 187 11.50 5.48 -6.72
C PRO A 187 10.51 5.36 -7.89
N LEU A 188 10.72 6.16 -8.93
CA LEU A 188 9.98 5.97 -10.18
C LEU A 188 10.52 4.72 -10.87
N PRO A 189 9.66 3.90 -11.49
CA PRO A 189 10.11 2.71 -12.21
C PRO A 189 11.10 3.12 -13.30
N ALA A 190 12.28 2.52 -13.26
CA ALA A 190 13.23 2.58 -14.36
C ALA A 190 12.80 1.59 -15.45
N ALA A 191 13.30 1.77 -16.68
CA ALA A 191 13.13 0.76 -17.71
C ALA A 191 13.79 -0.54 -17.22
N ASP A 192 13.00 -1.60 -17.10
CA ASP A 192 13.46 -2.92 -16.70
C ASP A 192 13.75 -3.74 -17.94
N ALA A 193 15.02 -4.14 -18.12
CA ALA A 193 15.45 -4.95 -19.25
C ALA A 193 14.87 -6.38 -19.20
N GLY A 194 14.39 -6.84 -18.04
CA GLY A 194 13.74 -8.14 -17.88
C GLY A 194 12.21 -8.12 -18.05
N MET A 195 11.59 -6.95 -18.23
CA MET A 195 10.15 -6.86 -18.45
C MET A 195 9.82 -7.15 -19.93
N PRO A 196 8.97 -8.16 -20.22
CA PRO A 196 8.56 -8.45 -21.60
C PRO A 196 7.90 -7.25 -22.26
N GLU A 197 8.07 -7.09 -23.57
CA GLU A 197 7.54 -5.93 -24.28
C GLU A 197 6.00 -5.98 -24.38
N THR A 198 5.42 -7.19 -24.30
CA THR A 198 3.97 -7.38 -24.44
C THR A 198 3.37 -8.36 -23.44
N LEU A 199 2.09 -8.14 -23.10
CA LEU A 199 1.28 -9.09 -22.31
C LEU A 199 1.16 -10.46 -23.00
N THR A 200 1.26 -10.52 -24.33
CA THR A 200 1.22 -11.78 -25.09
C THR A 200 2.44 -12.64 -24.84
N GLU A 201 3.63 -12.04 -24.72
CA GLU A 201 4.85 -12.76 -24.35
C GLU A 201 4.73 -13.35 -22.95
N ILE A 202 4.16 -12.60 -22.00
CA ILE A 202 3.88 -13.08 -20.65
C ILE A 202 2.93 -14.29 -20.69
N ALA A 203 1.83 -14.19 -21.45
CA ALA A 203 0.86 -15.28 -21.55
C ALA A 203 1.46 -16.56 -22.17
N ASN A 204 2.27 -16.41 -23.23
CA ASN A 204 2.94 -17.55 -23.86
C ASN A 204 3.95 -18.21 -22.92
N GLU A 205 4.70 -17.42 -22.15
CA GLU A 205 5.66 -17.96 -21.19
C GLU A 205 4.95 -18.61 -19.99
N MET A 206 3.85 -18.02 -19.53
CA MET A 206 2.97 -18.64 -18.54
C MET A 206 2.44 -19.98 -19.05
N GLU A 207 1.97 -20.07 -20.30
CA GLU A 207 1.49 -21.32 -20.89
C GLU A 207 2.60 -22.38 -20.99
N ARG A 208 3.82 -21.99 -21.38
CA ARG A 208 4.99 -22.89 -21.42
C ARG A 208 5.40 -23.40 -20.04
N THR A 209 5.25 -22.56 -19.02
CA THR A 209 5.63 -22.87 -17.63
C THR A 209 4.45 -23.39 -16.80
N TYR A 210 3.24 -23.46 -17.39
CA TYR A 210 2.02 -23.84 -16.69
C TYR A 210 2.07 -25.33 -16.34
N ILE A 211 2.30 -25.63 -15.07
CA ILE A 211 2.26 -26.99 -14.53
C ILE A 211 0.93 -27.18 -13.79
N THR A 212 0.13 -28.14 -14.22
CA THR A 212 -1.11 -28.55 -13.53
C THR A 212 -0.83 -29.13 -12.14
N ASN A 213 -1.02 -28.26 -11.14
CA ASN A 213 -1.74 -28.44 -9.86
C ASN A 213 -1.53 -29.68 -8.96
N ASP A 214 -0.29 -29.99 -8.57
CA ASP A 214 -0.07 -30.70 -7.29
C ASP A 214 1.01 -30.06 -6.39
N HIS A 215 1.90 -29.24 -6.95
CA HIS A 215 3.14 -28.81 -6.29
C HIS A 215 3.49 -27.33 -6.48
N TRP A 216 2.50 -26.44 -6.63
CA TRP A 216 2.73 -24.99 -6.84
C TRP A 216 3.53 -24.32 -5.70
N TYR A 217 3.52 -24.90 -4.50
CA TYR A 217 4.28 -24.45 -3.33
C TYR A 217 5.74 -24.96 -3.30
N ARG A 218 6.17 -25.79 -4.27
CA ARG A 218 7.52 -26.39 -4.29
C ARG A 218 8.54 -25.64 -5.15
N VAL A 219 8.13 -24.56 -5.83
CA VAL A 219 9.04 -23.84 -6.73
C VAL A 219 9.79 -22.76 -5.93
N GLN A 220 11.10 -22.94 -5.81
CA GLN A 220 12.05 -21.91 -5.33
C GLN A 220 12.56 -20.99 -6.45
N GLU A 221 12.16 -21.22 -7.71
CA GLU A 221 12.60 -20.39 -8.83
C GLU A 221 11.52 -19.38 -9.24
N PRO A 222 11.77 -18.08 -9.03
CA PRO A 222 10.85 -17.07 -9.48
C PRO A 222 10.78 -17.01 -11.02
N TRP A 223 9.59 -16.74 -11.55
CA TRP A 223 9.33 -16.50 -12.98
C TRP A 223 10.13 -15.33 -13.60
N TRP A 224 10.82 -14.52 -12.78
CA TRP A 224 11.71 -13.43 -13.20
C TRP A 224 13.21 -13.81 -13.20
N ALA A 225 13.56 -15.04 -12.79
CA ALA A 225 14.90 -15.55 -13.00
C ALA A 225 15.07 -15.86 -14.49
N ALA A 226 15.72 -14.95 -15.22
CA ALA A 226 16.07 -15.14 -16.62
C ALA A 226 16.77 -16.49 -16.79
N VAL A 227 16.20 -17.37 -17.62
CA VAL A 227 16.84 -18.60 -18.06
C VAL A 227 18.11 -18.16 -18.79
N ALA A 228 19.28 -18.37 -18.18
CA ALA A 228 20.55 -18.16 -18.84
C ALA A 228 20.60 -19.04 -20.09
N ASP A 229 20.95 -18.43 -21.22
CA ASP A 229 21.02 -19.01 -22.56
C ASP A 229 21.34 -20.51 -22.55
N VAL A 230 20.41 -21.29 -23.09
CA VAL A 230 20.68 -22.69 -23.44
C VAL A 230 21.73 -22.67 -24.56
N ALA A 231 22.99 -22.82 -24.18
CA ALA A 231 24.10 -22.96 -25.11
C ALA A 231 23.78 -24.08 -26.13
N GLU A 232 23.88 -23.75 -27.42
CA GLU A 232 23.70 -24.69 -28.52
C GLU A 232 24.62 -25.91 -28.35
N PRO A 233 24.16 -27.13 -28.70
CA PRO A 233 24.99 -28.31 -28.58
C PRO A 233 26.12 -28.25 -29.62
N ALA A 234 27.36 -28.29 -29.14
CA ALA A 234 28.55 -28.40 -29.97
C ALA A 234 28.47 -29.64 -30.87
N ILE A 235 28.50 -29.41 -32.18
CA ILE A 235 28.60 -30.43 -33.21
C ILE A 235 30.01 -31.01 -33.14
N ASN A 236 30.15 -32.25 -32.68
CA ASN A 236 31.42 -32.98 -32.74
C ASN A 236 31.71 -33.35 -34.21
N ALA A 237 32.68 -32.67 -34.82
CA ALA A 237 33.26 -33.06 -36.09
C ALA A 237 34.28 -34.20 -35.90
N GLU A 238 34.00 -35.29 -36.61
CA GLU A 238 34.87 -36.35 -37.16
C GLU A 238 36.30 -36.54 -36.58
N VAL A 239 36.55 -37.77 -36.09
CA VAL A 239 37.87 -38.41 -36.17
C VAL A 239 37.81 -39.45 -37.28
N SER A 240 38.56 -39.18 -38.34
CA SER A 240 38.90 -40.11 -39.43
C SER A 240 39.96 -41.10 -38.94
N ASP A 241 39.69 -42.39 -39.13
CA ASP A 241 40.71 -43.44 -39.23
C ASP A 241 40.23 -44.43 -40.31
N GLY A 242 40.97 -44.49 -41.43
CA GLY A 242 40.70 -45.35 -42.59
C GLY A 242 41.08 -44.71 -43.91
#